data_AF-A0AAN6PID9-F1
#
_entry.id   AF-A0AAN6PID9-F1
#
_cell.length_a   1.000
_cell.length_b   1.000
_cell.length_c   1.000
_cell.angle_alpha   90.00
_cell.angle_beta   90.00
_cell.angle_gamma   90.00
#
_symmetry.space_group_name_H-M   'P 1'
#
loop_
_entity.id
_entity.type
_entity.pdbx_description
1 polymer ?
#
loop_
_entity_poly.entity_id
_entity_poly.type
_entity_poly.pdbx_seq_one_letter_code
_entity_poly.pdbx_strand_id
1 'polypeptide(L)'
;MFTSMNRPAGQSAFGVGSTSLFGPALGNSTQQQQQPQQQQQQQQQQQQQPAPVLGQQQQNPNPQLGGSLWQPGSHTSYQKSIPEQMKLITEKWDPSNPNCAFKAYLYNKVDEHTVPLYGPGPGEDPKEWEEALQRKPAPNYIPVLCAGFPSIIARVTLQRRVIVEFNNKLHAINASLDALLSRHDLEHTVRAFNARRRHAELSRRCLVLASRVQVLRNRGYALSGDEDELKQKLAGIDKSIQDPALSARMEELWSRLIILRGYADNLKDEINKPGFADGDGLGEEIEAKAKKILEDYDKQLQHLKTQVEEAKKDFDAWETLHNPKPAPAAVA
;
A
#
# COMPACT_ATOMS: atom_id res chain seq x y z
N MET A 1 46.47 -34.14 16.01
CA MET A 1 47.34 -33.83 14.84
C MET A 1 46.81 -32.57 14.17
N PHE A 2 47.65 -31.80 13.48
CA PHE A 2 47.28 -30.49 12.91
C PHE A 2 47.02 -30.55 11.40
N THR A 3 45.91 -29.95 10.96
CA THR A 3 45.66 -29.28 9.65
C THR A 3 44.25 -28.65 9.77
N SER A 4 43.98 -27.35 9.62
CA SER A 4 44.65 -26.17 9.05
C SER A 4 44.56 -25.99 7.53
N MET A 5 44.26 -24.75 7.13
CA MET A 5 44.12 -24.20 5.78
C MET A 5 42.95 -24.74 4.91
N ASN A 6 42.36 -23.98 3.97
CA ASN A 6 42.63 -22.59 3.59
C ASN A 6 41.36 -21.78 3.21
N ARG A 7 41.44 -20.44 3.32
CA ARG A 7 40.56 -19.48 2.63
C ARG A 7 41.22 -19.02 1.32
N PRO A 8 40.46 -18.42 0.40
CA PRO A 8 40.91 -17.21 -0.28
C PRO A 8 40.11 -15.99 0.20
N ALA A 9 40.68 -14.80 0.04
CA ALA A 9 40.04 -13.53 0.34
C ALA A 9 40.55 -12.44 -0.62
N GLY A 10 39.73 -11.40 -0.81
CA GLY A 10 40.13 -10.17 -1.48
C GLY A 10 39.67 -10.05 -2.92
N GLN A 11 38.73 -9.13 -3.16
CA GLN A 11 39.12 -7.80 -3.63
C GLN A 11 38.12 -6.75 -3.13
N SER A 12 38.58 -5.51 -3.03
CA SER A 12 37.76 -4.33 -2.75
C SER A 12 38.26 -3.21 -3.64
N ALA A 13 37.33 -2.47 -4.26
CA ALA A 13 37.60 -1.27 -5.04
C ALA A 13 36.70 -0.13 -4.51
N PHE A 14 37.17 1.11 -4.59
CA PHE A 14 36.69 2.19 -3.71
C PHE A 14 36.64 3.54 -4.44
N GLY A 15 35.50 4.25 -4.37
CA GLY A 15 35.28 5.55 -5.03
C GLY A 15 35.18 5.47 -6.56
N VAL A 16 34.80 6.51 -7.31
CA VAL A 16 34.28 7.87 -7.03
C VAL A 16 33.29 8.13 -8.19
N GLY A 17 32.09 8.73 -8.10
CA GLY A 17 31.55 9.71 -7.16
C GLY A 17 31.22 11.00 -7.94
N SER A 18 29.95 11.32 -8.14
CA SER A 18 29.54 12.60 -8.76
C SER A 18 28.22 13.12 -8.19
N THR A 19 28.20 14.42 -7.88
CA THR A 19 27.04 15.15 -7.36
C THR A 19 26.55 16.17 -8.37
N SER A 20 25.30 16.04 -8.83
CA SER A 20 24.41 17.10 -9.34
C SER A 20 22.98 16.58 -9.19
N LEU A 21 22.00 17.20 -8.53
CA LEU A 21 21.69 18.61 -8.23
C LEU A 21 21.12 19.39 -9.42
N PHE A 22 19.84 19.80 -9.27
CA PHE A 22 18.98 20.51 -10.23
C PHE A 22 18.66 19.79 -11.56
N GLY A 23 17.40 19.92 -11.96
CA GLY A 23 16.97 19.73 -13.35
C GLY A 23 16.24 20.99 -13.82
N PRO A 24 15.75 21.01 -15.07
CA PRO A 24 14.54 21.74 -15.43
C PRO A 24 13.47 20.81 -16.03
N ALA A 25 12.38 21.37 -16.54
CA ALA A 25 11.14 20.66 -16.82
C ALA A 25 10.60 20.87 -18.26
N LEU A 26 9.55 20.09 -18.57
CA LEU A 26 8.45 20.42 -19.50
C LEU A 26 8.74 20.48 -21.01
N GLY A 27 8.21 19.51 -21.77
CA GLY A 27 8.13 19.56 -23.24
C GLY A 27 7.32 18.40 -23.86
N ASN A 28 6.44 18.74 -24.81
CA ASN A 28 5.62 17.89 -25.70
C ASN A 28 6.37 16.73 -26.39
N SER A 29 5.76 15.65 -26.92
CA SER A 29 4.35 15.17 -27.08
C SER A 29 4.34 13.62 -27.27
N THR A 30 3.23 12.87 -27.50
CA THR A 30 2.54 12.71 -28.83
C THR A 30 1.43 11.63 -28.79
N GLN A 31 0.34 11.83 -29.56
CA GLN A 31 -0.68 10.88 -30.11
C GLN A 31 -1.51 9.88 -29.24
N GLN A 32 -2.84 10.05 -29.34
CA GLN A 32 -3.92 9.02 -29.37
C GLN A 32 -5.22 9.68 -29.92
N GLN A 33 -6.24 9.02 -30.49
CA GLN A 33 -6.35 7.63 -30.96
C GLN A 33 -7.12 7.49 -32.32
N GLN A 34 -8.45 7.27 -32.35
CA GLN A 34 -9.17 6.75 -33.54
C GLN A 34 -10.62 7.30 -33.73
N GLN A 35 -11.01 7.47 -35.02
CA GLN A 35 -12.23 7.04 -35.76
C GLN A 35 -13.54 6.56 -35.02
N PRO A 36 -14.75 6.50 -35.67
CA PRO A 36 -15.05 6.60 -37.13
C PRO A 36 -16.36 7.33 -37.61
N GLN A 37 -16.51 7.44 -38.95
CA GLN A 37 -17.74 7.21 -39.80
C GLN A 37 -18.81 8.31 -40.16
N GLN A 38 -19.03 8.50 -41.49
CA GLN A 38 -20.27 8.90 -42.25
C GLN A 38 -20.96 10.30 -42.06
N GLN A 39 -21.69 10.94 -43.02
CA GLN A 39 -21.89 10.80 -44.50
C GLN A 39 -22.61 12.04 -45.16
N GLN A 40 -22.23 12.41 -46.41
CA GLN A 40 -22.97 13.12 -47.52
C GLN A 40 -23.55 14.58 -47.48
N GLN A 41 -23.40 15.24 -48.65
CA GLN A 41 -24.30 16.22 -49.38
C GLN A 41 -24.62 17.63 -48.81
N GLN A 42 -25.04 18.68 -49.58
CA GLN A 42 -24.82 19.10 -50.99
C GLN A 42 -25.36 20.55 -51.27
N GLN A 43 -24.62 21.37 -52.06
CA GLN A 43 -24.94 22.58 -52.90
C GLN A 43 -26.09 23.62 -52.61
N GLN A 44 -25.82 24.88 -53.04
CA GLN A 44 -26.73 25.88 -53.68
C GLN A 44 -27.82 26.62 -52.83
N GLN A 45 -28.34 27.84 -53.15
CA GLN A 45 -27.94 28.96 -54.05
C GLN A 45 -28.61 30.34 -53.65
N GLN A 46 -28.52 31.33 -54.54
CA GLN A 46 -29.09 32.72 -54.64
C GLN A 46 -30.66 32.77 -54.65
N GLN A 47 -31.46 33.88 -54.62
CA GLN A 47 -31.40 35.38 -54.75
C GLN A 47 -32.83 35.97 -54.36
N GLN A 48 -33.26 37.26 -54.30
CA GLN A 48 -32.75 38.66 -54.37
C GLN A 48 -33.84 39.71 -53.93
N GLN A 49 -33.49 40.83 -53.26
CA GLN A 49 -34.14 42.19 -53.33
C GLN A 49 -35.66 42.39 -52.94
N PRO A 50 -36.25 43.64 -52.93
CA PRO A 50 -35.72 44.98 -52.61
C PRO A 50 -36.63 45.94 -51.74
N ALA A 51 -36.01 46.78 -50.88
CA ALA A 51 -36.32 48.21 -50.58
C ALA A 51 -37.73 48.66 -50.03
N PRO A 52 -37.98 49.94 -49.62
CA PRO A 52 -37.08 51.13 -49.50
C PRO A 52 -37.15 51.99 -48.20
N VAL A 53 -36.09 52.81 -47.94
CA VAL A 53 -36.09 54.22 -47.40
C VAL A 53 -36.66 54.49 -45.97
N LEU A 54 -35.97 55.15 -45.02
CA LEU A 54 -35.46 56.56 -45.03
C LEU A 54 -34.39 56.86 -43.93
N GLY A 55 -33.45 57.79 -44.18
CA GLY A 55 -32.55 58.45 -43.20
C GLY A 55 -31.26 57.67 -42.84
N GLN A 56 -30.04 57.95 -43.35
CA GLN A 56 -29.12 59.09 -43.10
C GLN A 56 -28.76 59.36 -41.62
N GLN A 57 -27.48 59.54 -41.21
CA GLN A 57 -26.20 59.54 -41.97
C GLN A 57 -24.96 59.15 -41.12
N GLN A 58 -24.01 58.45 -41.76
CA GLN A 58 -22.54 58.25 -41.55
C GLN A 58 -21.79 58.87 -40.34
N GLN A 59 -20.64 58.33 -39.87
CA GLN A 59 -19.59 57.59 -40.61
C GLN A 59 -18.81 56.54 -39.74
N ASN A 60 -18.10 55.63 -40.42
CA ASN A 60 -17.30 54.47 -39.92
C ASN A 60 -16.29 54.11 -41.06
N PRO A 61 -15.41 53.06 -41.05
CA PRO A 61 -14.81 52.25 -39.95
C PRO A 61 -13.27 52.00 -40.04
N ASN A 62 -12.66 51.68 -38.89
CA ASN A 62 -11.59 50.66 -38.71
C ASN A 62 -10.22 50.89 -39.46
N PRO A 63 -9.27 49.92 -39.62
CA PRO A 63 -7.91 50.15 -39.09
C PRO A 63 -6.74 49.93 -40.08
N GLN A 64 -5.55 50.46 -39.76
CA GLN A 64 -4.32 50.04 -40.46
C GLN A 64 -3.11 49.95 -39.52
N LEU A 65 -2.52 48.75 -39.45
CA LEU A 65 -1.26 48.46 -38.78
C LEU A 65 -0.09 48.93 -39.66
N GLY A 66 0.81 49.75 -39.11
CA GLY A 66 2.08 50.08 -39.76
C GLY A 66 2.65 51.42 -39.31
N GLY A 67 3.76 51.39 -38.55
CA GLY A 67 4.53 52.59 -38.19
C GLY A 67 4.88 52.67 -36.71
N SER A 68 6.05 52.17 -36.34
CA SER A 68 6.67 52.49 -35.05
C SER A 68 7.14 53.94 -35.04
N LEU A 69 6.37 54.84 -34.42
CA LEU A 69 6.79 56.24 -34.24
C LEU A 69 6.72 56.63 -32.76
N TRP A 70 7.89 56.72 -32.13
CA TRP A 70 8.00 57.20 -30.75
C TRP A 70 7.76 58.71 -30.71
N GLN A 71 6.61 59.12 -30.13
CA GLN A 71 6.34 60.51 -29.78
C GLN A 71 6.65 60.75 -28.29
N PRO A 72 7.69 61.52 -27.93
CA PRO A 72 7.91 61.93 -26.55
C PRO A 72 6.81 62.90 -26.11
N GLY A 73 6.09 62.56 -25.04
CA GLY A 73 5.05 63.40 -24.44
C GLY A 73 3.62 62.81 -24.42
N SER A 74 3.37 61.69 -25.10
CA SER A 74 2.07 61.01 -25.03
C SER A 74 1.91 60.23 -23.71
N HIS A 75 1.59 60.94 -22.63
CA HIS A 75 1.22 60.32 -21.36
C HIS A 75 -0.15 59.65 -21.48
N THR A 76 -0.16 58.31 -21.60
CA THR A 76 -1.38 57.54 -21.33
C THR A 76 -1.79 57.76 -19.87
N SER A 77 -3.05 58.09 -19.64
CA SER A 77 -3.57 58.71 -18.39
C SER A 77 -3.56 57.83 -17.14
N TYR A 78 -2.88 56.69 -17.18
CA TYR A 78 -2.72 55.73 -16.08
C TYR A 78 -1.24 55.40 -15.78
N GLN A 79 -0.28 56.03 -16.48
CA GLN A 79 1.15 55.87 -16.19
C GLN A 79 1.57 56.76 -15.01
N LYS A 80 1.85 56.12 -13.87
CA LYS A 80 2.56 56.74 -12.73
C LYS A 80 3.88 57.38 -13.18
N SER A 81 4.37 58.37 -12.45
CA SER A 81 5.63 59.05 -12.84
C SER A 81 6.82 58.07 -12.81
N ILE A 82 7.84 58.25 -13.67
CA ILE A 82 9.00 57.34 -13.74
C ILE A 82 9.66 57.09 -12.35
N PRO A 83 9.96 58.10 -11.51
CA PRO A 83 10.52 57.84 -10.17
C PRO A 83 9.55 57.11 -9.23
N GLU A 84 8.23 57.32 -9.39
CA GLU A 84 7.20 56.60 -8.64
C GLU A 84 7.08 55.13 -9.10
N GLN A 85 7.24 54.85 -10.40
CA GLN A 85 7.32 53.47 -10.92
C GLN A 85 8.56 52.75 -10.38
N MET A 86 9.73 53.42 -10.39
CA MET A 86 10.96 52.88 -9.82
C MET A 86 10.80 52.60 -8.31
N LYS A 87 10.26 53.55 -7.54
CA LYS A 87 9.98 53.40 -6.11
C LYS A 87 9.02 52.23 -5.84
N LEU A 88 7.94 52.11 -6.62
CA LEU A 88 6.98 51.01 -6.51
C LEU A 88 7.60 49.66 -6.85
N ILE A 89 8.53 49.58 -7.82
CA ILE A 89 9.30 48.36 -8.08
C ILE A 89 10.18 48.02 -6.86
N THR A 90 10.89 48.99 -6.27
CA THR A 90 11.67 48.74 -5.05
C THR A 90 10.79 48.25 -3.89
N GLU A 91 9.64 48.87 -3.65
CA GLU A 91 8.66 48.46 -2.62
C GLU A 91 8.05 47.08 -2.88
N LYS A 92 7.91 46.67 -4.16
CA LYS A 92 7.39 45.35 -4.54
C LYS A 92 8.40 44.22 -4.31
N TRP A 93 9.70 44.51 -4.30
CA TRP A 93 10.77 43.53 -4.09
C TRP A 93 11.27 43.46 -2.64
N ASP A 94 11.04 44.48 -1.83
CA ASP A 94 11.36 44.48 -0.40
C ASP A 94 10.38 43.59 0.41
N PRO A 95 10.85 42.55 1.13
CA PRO A 95 9.99 41.71 1.97
C PRO A 95 9.46 42.44 3.22
N SER A 96 10.05 43.59 3.58
CA SER A 96 9.67 44.40 4.75
C SER A 96 8.44 45.28 4.49
N ASN A 97 8.08 45.50 3.22
CA ASN A 97 7.03 46.42 2.81
C ASN A 97 5.67 45.73 2.71
N PRO A 98 4.56 46.34 3.22
CA PRO A 98 3.23 45.72 3.13
C PRO A 98 2.76 45.57 1.68
N ASN A 99 3.32 46.34 0.75
CA ASN A 99 3.06 46.24 -0.68
C ASN A 99 3.92 45.20 -1.44
N CYS A 100 4.72 44.37 -0.76
CA CYS A 100 5.55 43.33 -1.41
C CYS A 100 4.75 42.47 -2.40
N ALA A 101 5.32 42.20 -3.59
CA ALA A 101 4.68 41.35 -4.60
C ALA A 101 4.71 39.86 -4.23
N PHE A 102 5.68 39.44 -3.41
CA PHE A 102 5.95 38.05 -3.08
C PHE A 102 5.30 37.65 -1.74
N LYS A 103 4.04 38.03 -1.51
CA LYS A 103 3.22 37.56 -0.38
C LYS A 103 2.47 36.29 -0.78
N ALA A 104 2.59 35.22 0.01
CA ALA A 104 1.76 34.01 -0.13
C ALA A 104 1.48 33.37 1.23
N TYR A 105 0.27 32.83 1.42
CA TYR A 105 -0.08 32.09 2.64
C TYR A 105 0.20 30.60 2.50
N LEU A 106 0.94 30.05 3.46
CA LEU A 106 1.11 28.60 3.60
C LEU A 106 0.47 28.12 4.89
N TYR A 107 -0.37 27.10 4.79
CA TYR A 107 -1.05 26.53 5.95
C TYR A 107 -0.12 25.64 6.78
N ASN A 108 -0.13 25.81 8.10
CA ASN A 108 0.54 24.95 9.05
C ASN A 108 -0.48 24.20 9.91
N LYS A 109 -0.33 22.88 10.09
CA LYS A 109 -1.17 22.13 11.04
C LYS A 109 -0.73 22.49 12.46
N VAL A 110 -1.70 22.77 13.31
CA VAL A 110 -1.56 23.06 14.74
C VAL A 110 -2.65 22.23 15.47
N ASP A 111 -2.54 22.04 16.78
CA ASP A 111 -3.53 21.25 17.53
C ASP A 111 -4.65 22.14 18.08
N GLU A 112 -5.86 21.58 18.27
CA GLU A 112 -7.10 22.34 18.47
C GLU A 112 -7.04 23.37 19.60
N HIS A 113 -6.52 22.96 20.76
CA HIS A 113 -6.39 23.82 21.94
C HIS A 113 -5.42 24.99 21.76
N THR A 114 -4.48 24.91 20.80
CA THR A 114 -3.53 25.97 20.51
C THR A 114 -3.95 26.88 19.37
N VAL A 115 -5.01 26.56 18.60
CA VAL A 115 -5.52 27.42 17.52
C VAL A 115 -5.84 28.87 17.99
N PRO A 116 -6.48 29.11 19.15
CA PRO A 116 -6.80 30.47 19.60
C PRO A 116 -5.59 31.34 19.98
N LEU A 117 -4.38 30.78 20.05
CA LEU A 117 -3.16 31.51 20.43
C LEU A 117 -2.48 32.20 19.23
N TYR A 118 -2.94 31.95 18.00
CA TYR A 118 -2.35 32.51 16.78
C TYR A 118 -3.28 33.57 16.16
N GLY A 119 -2.77 34.80 16.10
CA GLY A 119 -3.35 35.90 15.31
C GLY A 119 -2.36 36.40 14.25
N PRO A 120 -2.73 37.42 13.46
CA PRO A 120 -1.86 38.01 12.46
C PRO A 120 -0.62 38.67 13.09
N GLY A 121 0.49 38.60 12.37
CA GLY A 121 1.80 39.12 12.76
C GLY A 121 1.99 40.62 12.47
N PRO A 122 3.11 41.20 12.94
CA PRO A 122 3.44 42.61 12.70
C PRO A 122 3.69 42.87 11.20
N GLY A 123 2.86 43.73 10.59
CA GLY A 123 2.92 44.06 9.16
C GLY A 123 2.03 43.19 8.24
N GLU A 124 1.15 42.37 8.83
CA GLU A 124 0.20 41.52 8.12
C GLU A 124 -1.18 42.21 8.02
N ASP A 125 -1.81 42.17 6.84
CA ASP A 125 -3.08 42.83 6.57
C ASP A 125 -4.25 41.95 7.06
N PRO A 126 -5.09 42.40 8.02
CA PRO A 126 -6.11 41.52 8.64
C PRO A 126 -7.11 40.93 7.65
N LYS A 127 -7.48 41.68 6.60
CA LYS A 127 -8.33 41.21 5.49
C LYS A 127 -7.73 40.00 4.77
N GLU A 128 -6.44 40.06 4.45
CA GLU A 128 -5.75 38.99 3.72
C GLU A 128 -5.59 37.74 4.61
N TRP A 129 -5.42 37.93 5.92
CA TRP A 129 -5.43 36.87 6.92
C TRP A 129 -6.81 36.21 7.07
N GLU A 130 -7.89 36.99 7.10
CA GLU A 130 -9.27 36.49 7.13
C GLU A 130 -9.65 35.75 5.85
N GLU A 131 -9.25 36.23 4.66
CA GLU A 131 -9.44 35.51 3.39
C GLU A 131 -8.66 34.18 3.36
N ALA A 132 -7.46 34.12 3.94
CA ALA A 132 -6.72 32.88 4.12
C ALA A 132 -7.38 31.93 5.14
N LEU A 133 -7.93 32.44 6.24
CA LEU A 133 -8.73 31.63 7.17
C LEU A 133 -10.02 31.10 6.52
N GLN A 134 -10.67 31.87 5.65
CA GLN A 134 -11.86 31.46 4.92
C GLN A 134 -11.54 30.38 3.86
N ARG A 135 -10.36 30.44 3.22
CA ARG A 135 -9.91 29.46 2.20
C ARG A 135 -9.08 28.29 2.78
N LYS A 136 -9.27 28.01 4.07
CA LYS A 136 -8.59 26.95 4.84
C LYS A 136 -8.98 25.54 4.35
N PRO A 137 -8.01 24.63 4.10
CA PRO A 137 -8.27 23.34 3.45
C PRO A 137 -8.89 22.27 4.37
N ALA A 138 -8.69 22.39 5.68
CA ALA A 138 -9.18 21.46 6.71
C ALA A 138 -9.18 22.15 8.09
N PRO A 139 -9.96 21.68 9.09
CA PRO A 139 -9.84 22.16 10.47
C PRO A 139 -8.39 22.07 10.97
N ASN A 140 -8.07 22.90 11.98
CA ASN A 140 -6.78 22.87 12.70
C ASN A 140 -5.53 23.31 11.90
N TYR A 141 -5.71 23.72 10.64
CA TYR A 141 -4.71 24.47 9.88
C TYR A 141 -4.79 25.97 10.19
N ILE A 142 -3.64 26.63 10.27
CA ILE A 142 -3.52 28.09 10.50
C ILE A 142 -2.68 28.66 9.35
N PRO A 143 -3.09 29.78 8.71
CA PRO A 143 -2.26 30.44 7.71
C PRO A 143 -0.97 30.98 8.32
N VAL A 144 0.09 31.04 7.52
CA VAL A 144 1.37 31.66 7.87
C VAL A 144 1.85 32.44 6.65
N LEU A 145 2.05 33.75 6.79
CA LEU A 145 2.58 34.59 5.72
C LEU A 145 4.02 34.19 5.38
N CYS A 146 4.22 33.90 4.10
CA CYS A 146 5.52 33.78 3.47
C CYS A 146 5.75 35.03 2.61
N ALA A 147 6.52 35.98 3.14
CA ALA A 147 6.98 37.16 2.41
C ALA A 147 8.37 36.89 1.80
N GLY A 148 8.46 36.93 0.48
CA GLY A 148 9.72 36.84 -0.28
C GLY A 148 10.47 35.50 -0.15
N PHE A 149 11.57 35.40 -0.90
CA PHE A 149 12.40 34.19 -0.96
C PHE A 149 12.95 33.67 0.39
N PRO A 150 13.30 34.51 1.40
CA PRO A 150 13.79 34.01 2.68
C PRO A 150 12.79 33.12 3.44
N SER A 151 11.50 33.46 3.40
CA SER A 151 10.44 32.71 4.09
C SER A 151 10.21 31.31 3.49
N ILE A 152 10.21 31.18 2.16
CA ILE A 152 10.09 29.88 1.49
C ILE A 152 11.36 29.03 1.67
N ILE A 153 12.56 29.64 1.72
CA ILE A 153 13.80 28.94 2.10
C ILE A 153 13.67 28.38 3.53
N ALA A 154 13.16 29.16 4.49
CA ALA A 154 12.91 28.69 5.85
C ALA A 154 11.88 27.53 5.89
N ARG A 155 10.82 27.59 5.06
CA ARG A 155 9.83 26.50 4.94
C ARG A 155 10.44 25.22 4.34
N VAL A 156 11.30 25.34 3.32
CA VAL A 156 12.03 24.19 2.73
C VAL A 156 13.02 23.59 3.74
N THR A 157 13.70 24.42 4.53
CA THR A 157 14.57 23.94 5.63
C THR A 157 13.78 23.20 6.71
N LEU A 158 12.58 23.69 7.07
CA LEU A 158 11.64 23.00 7.97
C LEU A 158 11.19 21.66 7.38
N GLN A 159 10.78 21.64 6.10
CA GLN A 159 10.40 20.39 5.40
C GLN A 159 11.54 19.37 5.40
N ARG A 160 12.78 19.77 5.09
CA ARG A 160 13.96 18.89 5.16
C ARG A 160 14.15 18.31 6.58
N ARG A 161 14.00 19.12 7.63
CA ARG A 161 14.10 18.65 9.03
C ARG A 161 13.02 17.60 9.34
N VAL A 162 11.78 17.87 8.95
CA VAL A 162 10.62 17.00 9.19
C VAL A 162 10.72 15.70 8.38
N ILE A 163 11.25 15.72 7.16
CA ILE A 163 11.52 14.51 6.36
C ILE A 163 12.56 13.60 7.04
N VAL A 164 13.63 14.17 7.63
CA VAL A 164 14.60 13.39 8.42
C VAL A 164 13.93 12.78 9.66
N GLU A 165 13.06 13.52 10.34
CA GLU A 165 12.30 13.00 11.49
C GLU A 165 11.35 11.84 11.09
N PHE A 166 10.63 11.98 9.96
CA PHE A 166 9.79 10.91 9.43
C PHE A 166 10.60 9.66 9.05
N ASN A 167 11.74 9.82 8.37
CA ASN A 167 12.61 8.69 8.04
C ASN A 167 13.13 7.99 9.30
N ASN A 168 13.57 8.75 10.31
CA ASN A 168 14.00 8.19 11.60
C ASN A 168 12.88 7.40 12.29
N LYS A 169 11.64 7.92 12.28
CA LYS A 169 10.46 7.22 12.82
C LYS A 169 10.13 5.96 12.01
N LEU A 170 10.22 6.01 10.68
CA LEU A 170 9.98 4.88 9.80
C LEU A 170 11.02 3.77 10.00
N HIS A 171 12.30 4.12 10.13
CA HIS A 171 13.36 3.17 10.47
C HIS A 171 13.20 2.55 11.87
N ALA A 172 12.74 3.33 12.86
CA ALA A 172 12.42 2.80 14.19
C ALA A 172 11.24 1.80 14.16
N ILE A 173 10.21 2.08 13.36
CA ILE A 173 9.10 1.13 13.11
C ILE A 173 9.64 -0.13 12.43
N ASN A 174 10.44 0.00 11.36
CA ASN A 174 11.00 -1.16 10.65
C ASN A 174 11.83 -2.04 11.59
N ALA A 175 12.77 -1.45 12.36
CA ALA A 175 13.58 -2.18 13.32
C ALA A 175 12.74 -2.89 14.40
N SER A 176 11.58 -2.33 14.79
CA SER A 176 10.65 -2.99 15.72
C SER A 176 9.91 -4.18 15.08
N LEU A 177 9.61 -4.10 13.77
CA LEU A 177 9.03 -5.20 12.99
C LEU A 177 10.08 -6.30 12.74
N ASP A 178 11.30 -5.94 12.36
CA ASP A 178 12.43 -6.87 12.16
C ASP A 178 12.70 -7.68 13.45
N ALA A 179 12.70 -7.00 14.60
CA ALA A 179 12.85 -7.64 15.92
C ALA A 179 11.67 -8.56 16.26
N LEU A 180 10.44 -8.17 15.92
CA LEU A 180 9.24 -8.99 16.14
C LEU A 180 9.23 -10.24 15.26
N LEU A 181 9.57 -10.11 13.97
CA LEU A 181 9.68 -11.22 13.01
C LEU A 181 10.79 -12.19 13.42
N SER A 182 12.00 -11.68 13.70
CA SER A 182 13.12 -12.48 14.19
C SER A 182 12.75 -13.29 15.44
N ARG A 183 12.01 -12.67 16.38
CA ARG A 183 11.51 -13.35 17.57
C ARG A 183 10.41 -14.37 17.27
N HIS A 184 9.50 -14.08 16.33
CA HIS A 184 8.46 -15.02 15.92
C HIS A 184 9.06 -16.30 15.35
N ASP A 185 10.02 -16.18 14.44
CA ASP A 185 10.56 -17.30 13.68
C ASP A 185 11.57 -18.11 14.51
N LEU A 186 12.45 -17.44 15.25
CA LEU A 186 13.49 -18.10 16.05
C LEU A 186 13.00 -18.55 17.44
N GLU A 187 12.22 -17.74 18.15
CA GLU A 187 11.71 -18.13 19.48
C GLU A 187 10.36 -18.84 19.40
N HIS A 188 9.33 -18.16 18.88
CA HIS A 188 7.94 -18.58 19.09
C HIS A 188 7.59 -19.82 18.29
N THR A 189 7.98 -19.90 17.02
CA THR A 189 7.74 -21.06 16.16
C THR A 189 8.42 -22.32 16.71
N VAL A 190 9.69 -22.21 17.11
CA VAL A 190 10.45 -23.32 17.72
C VAL A 190 9.86 -23.73 19.08
N ARG A 191 9.45 -22.79 19.93
CA ARG A 191 8.78 -23.09 21.21
C ARG A 191 7.42 -23.75 20.99
N ALA A 192 6.62 -23.28 20.04
CA ALA A 192 5.30 -23.84 19.71
C ALA A 192 5.40 -25.26 19.16
N PHE A 193 6.34 -25.54 18.25
CA PHE A 193 6.58 -26.89 17.75
C PHE A 193 7.03 -27.84 18.87
N ASN A 194 7.98 -27.43 19.71
CA ASN A 194 8.42 -28.22 20.85
C ASN A 194 7.32 -28.43 21.89
N ALA A 195 6.45 -27.45 22.12
CA ALA A 195 5.27 -27.59 22.98
C ALA A 195 4.27 -28.62 22.41
N ARG A 196 3.96 -28.55 21.11
CA ARG A 196 3.11 -29.56 20.43
C ARG A 196 3.70 -30.97 20.53
N ARG A 197 5.02 -31.14 20.32
CA ARG A 197 5.71 -32.43 20.47
C ARG A 197 5.65 -32.95 21.91
N ARG A 198 5.94 -32.11 22.91
CA ARG A 198 5.83 -32.46 24.33
C ARG A 198 4.39 -32.79 24.73
N HIS A 199 3.40 -32.07 24.23
CA HIS A 199 1.98 -32.36 24.45
C HIS A 199 1.58 -33.74 23.91
N ALA A 200 2.00 -34.09 22.69
CA ALA A 200 1.76 -35.42 22.13
C ALA A 200 2.42 -36.54 22.97
N GLU A 201 3.65 -36.32 23.45
CA GLU A 201 4.33 -37.28 24.33
C GLU A 201 3.65 -37.41 25.71
N LEU A 202 3.26 -36.29 26.33
CA LEU A 202 2.56 -36.27 27.61
C LEU A 202 1.15 -36.88 27.49
N SER A 203 0.45 -36.66 26.38
CA SER A 203 -0.82 -37.33 26.06
C SER A 203 -0.63 -38.84 25.98
N ARG A 204 0.40 -39.34 25.27
CA ARG A 204 0.73 -40.77 25.24
C ARG A 204 1.07 -41.32 26.63
N ARG A 205 1.87 -40.60 27.42
CA ARG A 205 2.22 -40.97 28.82
C ARG A 205 0.96 -41.02 29.71
N CYS A 206 0.05 -40.06 29.56
CA CYS A 206 -1.21 -39.98 30.27
C CYS A 206 -2.13 -41.16 29.92
N LEU A 207 -2.30 -41.47 28.63
CA LEU A 207 -3.08 -42.61 28.16
C LEU A 207 -2.52 -43.95 28.70
N VAL A 208 -1.20 -44.13 28.67
CA VAL A 208 -0.53 -45.33 29.23
C VAL A 208 -0.66 -45.41 30.76
N LEU A 209 -0.74 -44.28 31.47
CA LEU A 209 -1.03 -44.26 32.90
C LEU A 209 -2.50 -44.61 33.16
N ALA A 210 -3.43 -44.00 32.43
CA ALA A 210 -4.87 -44.25 32.56
C ALA A 210 -5.25 -45.71 32.28
N SER A 211 -4.68 -46.33 31.24
CA SER A 211 -4.90 -47.75 30.95
C SER A 211 -4.34 -48.66 32.04
N ARG A 212 -3.15 -48.36 32.58
CA ARG A 212 -2.58 -49.09 33.73
C ARG A 212 -3.44 -48.95 34.99
N VAL A 213 -3.98 -47.76 35.27
CA VAL A 213 -4.87 -47.51 36.41
C VAL A 213 -6.19 -48.28 36.25
N GLN A 214 -6.80 -48.26 35.06
CA GLN A 214 -8.01 -49.03 34.76
C GLN A 214 -7.76 -50.54 34.95
N VAL A 215 -6.69 -51.08 34.35
CA VAL A 215 -6.34 -52.50 34.47
C VAL A 215 -6.07 -52.90 35.92
N LEU A 216 -5.33 -52.10 36.70
CA LEU A 216 -5.03 -52.42 38.10
C LEU A 216 -6.25 -52.30 39.02
N ARG A 217 -7.11 -51.30 38.81
CA ARG A 217 -8.35 -51.10 39.60
C ARG A 217 -9.39 -52.18 39.32
N ASN A 218 -9.56 -52.54 38.06
CA ASN A 218 -10.62 -53.47 37.63
C ASN A 218 -10.19 -54.94 37.69
N ARG A 219 -8.93 -55.24 38.08
CA ARG A 219 -8.37 -56.60 38.08
C ARG A 219 -9.11 -57.54 39.06
N GLY A 220 -9.96 -58.40 38.50
CA GLY A 220 -10.75 -59.39 39.26
C GLY A 220 -12.26 -59.13 39.25
N TYR A 221 -12.70 -58.00 38.69
CA TYR A 221 -14.11 -57.78 38.35
C TYR A 221 -14.42 -58.35 36.96
N ALA A 222 -15.71 -58.61 36.69
CA ALA A 222 -16.17 -58.97 35.35
C ALA A 222 -16.04 -57.78 34.39
N LEU A 223 -15.84 -58.07 33.10
CA LEU A 223 -15.76 -57.06 32.03
C LEU A 223 -17.12 -56.33 31.88
N SER A 224 -17.11 -55.00 31.74
CA SER A 224 -18.35 -54.25 31.47
C SER A 224 -18.78 -54.39 30.00
N GLY A 225 -20.07 -54.18 29.73
CA GLY A 225 -20.58 -54.09 28.35
C GLY A 225 -19.89 -52.99 27.54
N ASP A 226 -19.63 -51.83 28.17
CA ASP A 226 -18.91 -50.70 27.55
C ASP A 226 -17.47 -51.06 27.14
N GLU A 227 -16.86 -52.01 27.85
CA GLU A 227 -15.50 -52.47 27.60
C GLU A 227 -15.46 -53.46 26.43
N ASP A 228 -16.49 -54.29 26.24
CA ASP A 228 -16.60 -55.09 25.00
C ASP A 228 -16.95 -54.21 23.79
N GLU A 229 -17.79 -53.18 23.94
CA GLU A 229 -17.99 -52.17 22.89
C GLU A 229 -16.68 -51.49 22.47
N LEU A 230 -15.85 -51.07 23.44
CA LEU A 230 -14.55 -50.45 23.18
C LEU A 230 -13.60 -51.43 22.49
N LYS A 231 -13.58 -52.70 22.93
CA LYS A 231 -12.80 -53.79 22.35
C LYS A 231 -13.24 -54.12 20.92
N GLN A 232 -14.54 -54.14 20.62
CA GLN A 232 -15.06 -54.33 19.26
C GLN A 232 -14.63 -53.19 18.34
N LYS A 233 -14.74 -51.93 18.81
CA LYS A 233 -14.28 -50.74 18.06
C LYS A 233 -12.76 -50.79 17.81
N LEU A 234 -11.96 -51.18 18.80
CA LEU A 234 -10.52 -51.37 18.67
C LEU A 234 -10.18 -52.48 17.67
N ALA A 235 -10.80 -53.66 17.78
CA ALA A 235 -10.55 -54.78 16.88
C ALA A 235 -10.95 -54.48 15.42
N GLY A 236 -12.01 -53.69 15.20
CA GLY A 236 -12.36 -53.19 13.86
C GLY A 236 -11.29 -52.28 13.26
N ILE A 237 -10.76 -51.35 14.06
CA ILE A 237 -9.66 -50.45 13.64
C ILE A 237 -8.38 -51.25 13.39
N ASP A 238 -7.99 -52.13 14.31
CA ASP A 238 -6.79 -52.96 14.20
C ASP A 238 -6.80 -53.84 12.94
N LYS A 239 -7.94 -54.52 12.67
CA LYS A 239 -8.14 -55.28 11.44
C LYS A 239 -8.04 -54.41 10.17
N SER A 240 -8.46 -53.14 10.22
CA SER A 240 -8.35 -52.22 9.08
C SER A 240 -6.92 -51.67 8.86
N ILE A 241 -6.08 -51.68 9.90
CA ILE A 241 -4.67 -51.27 9.84
C ILE A 241 -3.77 -52.45 9.42
N GLN A 242 -4.12 -53.67 9.84
CA GLN A 242 -3.39 -54.90 9.50
C GLN A 242 -3.71 -55.45 8.10
N ASP A 243 -4.49 -54.75 7.27
CA ASP A 243 -4.77 -55.16 5.89
C ASP A 243 -3.48 -55.13 5.04
N PRO A 244 -3.00 -56.27 4.50
CA PRO A 244 -1.81 -56.30 3.66
C PRO A 244 -1.92 -55.42 2.40
N ALA A 245 -3.15 -55.16 1.91
CA ALA A 245 -3.37 -54.28 0.76
C ALA A 245 -2.99 -52.82 1.08
N LEU A 246 -3.05 -52.39 2.35
CA LEU A 246 -2.63 -51.05 2.76
C LEU A 246 -1.10 -50.89 2.70
N SER A 247 -0.34 -51.90 3.16
CA SER A 247 1.13 -51.91 3.04
C SER A 247 1.56 -52.00 1.58
N ALA A 248 0.99 -52.94 0.82
CA ALA A 248 1.29 -53.12 -0.60
C ALA A 248 1.03 -51.84 -1.40
N ARG A 249 -0.07 -51.11 -1.13
CA ARG A 249 -0.37 -49.81 -1.76
C ARG A 249 0.61 -48.71 -1.34
N MET A 250 1.08 -48.72 -0.09
CA MET A 250 2.11 -47.78 0.35
C MET A 250 3.45 -48.04 -0.36
N GLU A 251 3.84 -49.31 -0.51
CA GLU A 251 5.04 -49.75 -1.23
C GLU A 251 4.96 -49.49 -2.74
N GLU A 252 3.79 -49.68 -3.35
CA GLU A 252 3.50 -49.28 -4.75
C GLU A 252 3.66 -47.77 -4.92
N LEU A 253 3.09 -46.95 -4.03
CA LEU A 253 3.21 -45.49 -4.09
C LEU A 253 4.65 -45.02 -3.90
N TRP A 254 5.42 -45.64 -3.00
CA TRP A 254 6.85 -45.34 -2.83
C TRP A 254 7.68 -45.71 -4.06
N SER A 255 7.51 -46.91 -4.62
CA SER A 255 8.23 -47.33 -5.83
C SER A 255 7.86 -46.46 -7.03
N ARG A 256 6.58 -46.13 -7.22
CA ARG A 256 6.11 -45.20 -8.24
C ARG A 256 6.67 -43.78 -8.05
N LEU A 257 6.77 -43.29 -6.82
CA LEU A 257 7.39 -41.99 -6.51
C LEU A 257 8.90 -41.99 -6.84
N ILE A 258 9.61 -43.08 -6.54
CA ILE A 258 11.03 -43.24 -6.89
C ILE A 258 11.22 -43.24 -8.43
N ILE A 259 10.37 -43.94 -9.17
CA ILE A 259 10.39 -43.97 -10.65
C ILE A 259 10.10 -42.58 -11.22
N LEU A 260 9.05 -41.90 -10.75
CA LEU A 260 8.70 -40.54 -11.19
C LEU A 260 9.80 -39.54 -10.86
N ARG A 261 10.43 -39.66 -9.69
CA ARG A 261 11.59 -38.84 -9.32
C ARG A 261 12.77 -39.11 -10.26
N GLY A 262 13.13 -40.36 -10.52
CA GLY A 262 14.23 -40.70 -11.44
C GLY A 262 13.98 -40.17 -12.85
N TYR A 263 12.74 -40.23 -13.33
CA TYR A 263 12.35 -39.60 -14.59
C TYR A 263 12.45 -38.06 -14.55
N ALA A 264 12.00 -37.41 -13.48
CA ALA A 264 12.08 -35.96 -13.33
C ALA A 264 13.51 -35.44 -13.16
N ASP A 265 14.35 -36.14 -12.39
CA ASP A 265 15.78 -35.83 -12.23
C ASP A 265 16.51 -36.00 -13.59
N ASN A 266 16.25 -37.08 -14.34
CA ASN A 266 16.76 -37.27 -15.71
C ASN A 266 16.29 -36.15 -16.66
N LEU A 267 14.99 -35.88 -16.74
CA LEU A 267 14.42 -34.85 -17.63
C LEU A 267 14.97 -33.46 -17.31
N LYS A 268 15.16 -33.14 -16.03
CA LYS A 268 15.83 -31.93 -15.57
C LYS A 268 17.27 -31.87 -16.07
N ASP A 269 18.03 -32.96 -15.97
CA ASP A 269 19.41 -33.03 -16.49
C ASP A 269 19.46 -33.03 -18.03
N GLU A 270 18.35 -33.31 -18.72
CA GLU A 270 18.23 -33.09 -20.17
C GLU A 270 17.93 -31.63 -20.52
N ILE A 271 17.05 -30.97 -19.78
CA ILE A 271 16.70 -29.55 -19.98
C ILE A 271 17.87 -28.64 -19.60
N ASN A 272 18.62 -28.98 -18.55
CA ASN A 272 19.83 -28.25 -18.11
C ASN A 272 21.02 -28.36 -19.10
N LYS A 273 20.90 -29.10 -20.21
CA LYS A 273 21.94 -29.14 -21.25
C LYS A 273 21.98 -27.77 -21.95
N PRO A 274 23.13 -27.08 -22.02
CA PRO A 274 23.22 -25.71 -22.55
C PRO A 274 22.85 -25.70 -24.03
N GLY A 275 21.61 -25.29 -24.32
CA GLY A 275 20.97 -25.43 -25.63
C GLY A 275 19.47 -25.19 -25.56
N PHE A 276 18.81 -25.64 -24.49
CA PHE A 276 17.65 -24.90 -23.98
C PHE A 276 18.18 -23.69 -23.23
N ALA A 277 17.79 -22.50 -23.67
CA ALA A 277 17.75 -21.36 -22.77
C ALA A 277 16.54 -21.58 -21.85
N ASP A 278 16.70 -21.38 -20.53
CA ASP A 278 15.55 -21.11 -19.68
C ASP A 278 14.77 -19.95 -20.32
N GLY A 279 13.50 -20.19 -20.64
CA GLY A 279 12.67 -19.17 -21.27
C GLY A 279 12.61 -17.96 -20.35
N ASP A 280 12.86 -16.76 -20.91
CA ASP A 280 12.71 -15.51 -20.17
C ASP A 280 11.35 -15.52 -19.46
N GLY A 281 11.39 -15.25 -18.16
CA GLY A 281 10.38 -15.75 -17.23
C GLY A 281 9.01 -15.11 -17.40
N LEU A 282 8.09 -15.41 -16.49
CA LEU A 282 7.00 -14.47 -16.26
C LEU A 282 7.62 -13.15 -15.80
N GLY A 283 7.62 -12.15 -16.70
CA GLY A 283 8.33 -10.90 -16.47
C GLY A 283 7.98 -10.28 -15.11
N GLU A 284 8.95 -9.68 -14.45
CA GLU A 284 8.86 -9.25 -13.04
C GLU A 284 7.61 -8.40 -12.72
N GLU A 285 7.15 -7.61 -13.69
CA GLU A 285 5.91 -6.82 -13.62
C GLU A 285 4.63 -7.69 -13.49
N ILE A 286 4.58 -8.83 -14.19
CA ILE A 286 3.50 -9.83 -14.10
C ILE A 286 3.57 -10.55 -12.76
N GLU A 287 4.76 -10.91 -12.28
CA GLU A 287 4.89 -11.48 -10.93
C GLU A 287 4.47 -10.50 -9.84
N ALA A 288 4.83 -9.22 -9.94
CA ALA A 288 4.42 -8.19 -8.99
C ALA A 288 2.90 -8.03 -8.95
N LYS A 289 2.24 -8.03 -10.13
CA LYS A 289 0.78 -8.05 -10.24
C LYS A 289 0.17 -9.32 -9.63
N ALA A 290 0.75 -10.50 -9.89
CA ALA A 290 0.29 -11.76 -9.32
C ALA A 290 0.41 -11.82 -7.79
N LYS A 291 1.55 -11.36 -7.24
CA LYS A 291 1.79 -11.20 -5.80
C LYS A 291 0.74 -10.26 -5.18
N LYS A 292 0.52 -9.10 -5.79
CA LYS A 292 -0.51 -8.12 -5.36
C LYS A 292 -1.92 -8.72 -5.36
N ILE A 293 -2.29 -9.51 -6.36
CA ILE A 293 -3.60 -10.20 -6.42
C ILE A 293 -3.71 -11.27 -5.33
N LEU A 294 -2.65 -12.06 -5.10
CA LEU A 294 -2.62 -13.08 -4.04
C LEU A 294 -2.80 -12.48 -2.64
N GLU A 295 -2.19 -11.34 -2.35
CA GLU A 295 -2.41 -10.63 -1.08
C GLU A 295 -3.87 -10.22 -0.87
N ASP A 296 -4.55 -9.78 -1.93
CA ASP A 296 -5.92 -9.28 -1.83
C ASP A 296 -6.94 -10.44 -1.77
N TYR A 297 -6.64 -11.56 -2.45
CA TYR A 297 -7.36 -12.81 -2.27
C TYR A 297 -7.14 -13.43 -0.89
N ASP A 298 -5.94 -13.38 -0.29
CA ASP A 298 -5.76 -13.83 1.10
C ASP A 298 -6.60 -12.98 2.06
N LYS A 299 -6.56 -11.64 1.97
CA LYS A 299 -7.41 -10.74 2.79
C LYS A 299 -8.90 -11.08 2.65
N GLN A 300 -9.38 -11.32 1.43
CA GLN A 300 -10.76 -11.74 1.17
C GLN A 300 -11.08 -13.11 1.79
N LEU A 301 -10.16 -14.08 1.68
CA LEU A 301 -10.33 -15.42 2.26
C LEU A 301 -10.26 -15.42 3.79
N GLN A 302 -9.40 -14.62 4.43
CA GLN A 302 -9.39 -14.45 5.89
C GLN A 302 -10.67 -13.78 6.38
N HIS A 303 -11.20 -12.79 5.64
CA HIS A 303 -12.51 -12.19 5.95
C HIS A 303 -13.64 -13.21 5.86
N LEU A 304 -13.78 -13.91 4.71
CA LEU A 304 -14.81 -14.93 4.52
C LEU A 304 -14.72 -16.07 5.54
N LYS A 305 -13.50 -16.52 5.88
CA LYS A 305 -13.26 -17.50 6.94
C LYS A 305 -13.71 -17.00 8.31
N THR A 306 -13.41 -15.74 8.65
CA THR A 306 -13.84 -15.13 9.92
C THR A 306 -15.37 -15.05 9.97
N GLN A 307 -16.01 -14.60 8.88
CA GLN A 307 -17.46 -14.53 8.75
C GLN A 307 -18.14 -15.91 8.87
N VAL A 308 -17.54 -16.97 8.32
CA VAL A 308 -18.04 -18.36 8.47
C VAL A 308 -17.86 -18.87 9.90
N GLU A 309 -16.73 -18.58 10.55
CA GLU A 309 -16.51 -18.91 11.97
C GLU A 309 -17.42 -18.11 12.92
N GLU A 310 -17.87 -16.92 12.54
CA GLU A 310 -18.87 -16.14 13.28
C GLU A 310 -20.29 -16.65 13.05
N ALA A 311 -20.70 -16.85 11.80
CA ALA A 311 -21.98 -17.44 11.44
C ALA A 311 -22.17 -18.85 12.06
N LYS A 312 -21.10 -19.63 12.16
CA LYS A 312 -21.12 -20.90 12.88
C LYS A 312 -21.37 -20.72 14.38
N LYS A 313 -20.69 -19.79 15.06
CA LYS A 313 -20.91 -19.55 16.50
C LYS A 313 -22.32 -19.06 16.79
N ASP A 314 -22.88 -18.23 15.92
CA ASP A 314 -24.26 -17.74 16.00
C ASP A 314 -25.26 -18.89 15.80
N PHE A 315 -25.01 -19.78 14.84
CA PHE A 315 -25.80 -21.00 14.64
C PHE A 315 -25.69 -21.99 15.82
N ASP A 316 -24.48 -22.27 16.30
CA ASP A 316 -24.24 -23.11 17.48
C ASP A 316 -24.96 -22.54 18.72
N ALA A 317 -24.97 -21.21 18.89
CA ALA A 317 -25.73 -20.54 19.95
C ALA A 317 -27.25 -20.67 19.75
N TRP A 318 -27.74 -20.45 18.52
CA TRP A 318 -29.15 -20.60 18.16
C TRP A 318 -29.65 -22.03 18.43
N GLU A 319 -28.87 -23.08 18.10
CA GLU A 319 -29.21 -24.47 18.41
C GLU A 319 -29.38 -24.69 19.92
N THR A 320 -28.48 -24.16 20.76
CA THR A 320 -28.60 -24.35 22.22
C THR A 320 -29.84 -23.70 22.83
N LEU A 321 -30.39 -22.67 22.18
CA LEU A 321 -31.63 -21.99 22.60
C LEU A 321 -32.90 -22.69 22.09
N HIS A 322 -32.88 -23.22 20.87
CA HIS A 322 -34.07 -23.76 20.20
C HIS A 322 -34.20 -25.29 20.31
N ASN A 323 -33.11 -25.99 20.56
CA ASN A 323 -33.07 -27.42 20.87
C ASN A 323 -32.32 -27.65 22.20
N PRO A 324 -32.85 -27.14 23.33
CA PRO A 324 -32.24 -27.33 24.64
C PRO A 324 -32.17 -28.83 24.96
N LYS A 325 -30.94 -29.35 24.96
CA LYS A 325 -30.64 -30.78 25.12
C LYS A 325 -31.37 -31.31 26.35
N PRO A 326 -32.24 -32.33 26.22
CA PRO A 326 -33.08 -32.77 27.33
C PRO A 326 -32.22 -33.16 28.52
N ALA A 327 -32.60 -32.68 29.71
CA ALA A 327 -31.85 -32.91 30.94
C ALA A 327 -31.63 -34.42 31.14
N PRO A 328 -30.42 -34.85 31.57
CA PRO A 328 -30.15 -36.26 31.80
C PRO A 328 -31.17 -36.79 32.81
N ALA A 329 -31.91 -37.83 32.43
CA ALA A 329 -32.99 -38.37 33.24
C ALA A 329 -32.45 -38.75 34.63
N ALA A 330 -33.09 -38.22 35.68
CA ALA A 330 -32.75 -38.57 37.05
C ALA A 330 -33.02 -40.08 37.24
N VAL A 331 -31.95 -40.85 37.43
CA VAL A 331 -32.05 -42.28 37.76
C VAL A 331 -32.65 -42.38 39.16
N ALA A 332 -33.78 -43.09 39.26
CA ALA A 332 -34.53 -43.35 40.48
C ALA A 332 -34.25 -44.77 41.00
#